data_AF-A0A2K3KIH5-F1
#
_entry.id   AF-A0A2K3KIH5-F1
#
_cell.length_a   1.000
_cell.length_b   1.000
_cell.length_c   1.000
_cell.angle_alpha   90.00
_cell.angle_beta   90.00
_cell.angle_gamma   90.00
#
_symmetry.space_group_name_H-M   'P 1'
#
loop_
_entity.id
_entity.type
_entity.pdbx_description
1 polymer ?
#
loop_
_entity_poly.entity_id
_entity_poly.type
_entity_poly.pdbx_seq_one_letter_code
_entity_poly.pdbx_strand_id
1 'polypeptide(L)'
;MWYLCVFFHRYLDYRKPEVESLAELFGAFKDNQNDVVHPQLQWKLPLHHHPDSPFHLVNLPSEEIARNIANRSILVKGMYELWGEGGSYEELKESILSYPDERKLPYLDSNSTFRITVDTFGK
;
A
#
# COMPACT_ATOMS: atom_id res chain seq x y z
N MET A 1 -5.03 -7.43 -1.37
CA MET A 1 -5.60 -6.08 -1.15
C MET A 1 -4.56 -5.03 -1.52
N TRP A 2 -4.96 -3.93 -2.14
CA TRP A 2 -4.04 -2.86 -2.51
C TRP A 2 -3.72 -1.91 -1.35
N TYR A 3 -2.45 -1.58 -1.23
CA TYR A 3 -1.92 -0.58 -0.30
C TYR A 3 -1.05 0.43 -1.05
N LEU A 4 -1.10 1.69 -0.60
CA LEU A 4 -0.10 2.69 -0.90
C LEU A 4 1.08 2.53 0.06
N CYS A 5 2.18 2.00 -0.48
CA CYS A 5 3.48 1.93 0.17
C CYS A 5 4.26 3.21 -0.17
N VAL A 6 4.46 4.05 0.83
CA VAL A 6 5.21 5.30 0.71
C VAL A 6 6.63 5.05 1.18
N PHE A 7 7.63 5.27 0.32
CA PHE A 7 9.04 5.10 0.65
C PHE A 7 9.73 6.42 0.99
N PHE A 8 10.79 6.36 1.80
CA PHE A 8 11.77 7.43 1.83
C PHE A 8 12.45 7.55 0.47
N HIS A 9 12.75 8.78 0.04
CA HIS A 9 13.38 9.00 -1.27
C HIS A 9 14.90 8.72 -1.24
N ARG A 10 15.28 7.48 -0.90
CA ARG A 10 16.66 6.95 -0.84
C ARG A 10 16.68 5.50 -1.31
N TYR A 11 17.87 5.00 -1.67
CA TYR A 11 18.14 3.59 -1.99
C TYR A 11 17.05 2.97 -2.88
N LEU A 12 16.78 3.59 -4.04
CA LEU A 12 15.61 3.32 -4.88
C LEU A 12 15.49 1.82 -5.22
N ASP A 13 16.62 1.22 -5.58
CA ASP A 13 16.70 -0.19 -5.99
C ASP A 13 16.42 -1.19 -4.86
N TYR A 14 16.49 -0.74 -3.60
CA TYR A 14 16.27 -1.59 -2.41
C TYR A 14 14.83 -1.51 -1.87
N ARG A 15 14.00 -0.58 -2.35
CA ARG A 15 12.65 -0.35 -1.83
C ARG A 15 11.74 -1.59 -1.95
N LYS A 16 11.59 -2.13 -3.16
CA LYS A 16 10.75 -3.31 -3.39
C LYS A 16 11.38 -4.58 -2.81
N PRO A 17 12.68 -4.85 -3.00
CA PRO A 17 13.31 -6.03 -2.38
C PRO A 17 13.18 -6.07 -0.86
N GLU A 18 13.25 -4.93 -0.17
CA GLU A 18 13.01 -4.88 1.28
C GLU A 18 11.60 -5.36 1.63
N VAL A 19 10.57 -4.81 0.96
CA VAL A 19 9.17 -5.17 1.21
C VAL A 19 8.90 -6.64 0.86
N GLU A 20 9.44 -7.14 -0.25
CA GLU A 20 9.31 -8.53 -0.68
C GLU A 20 9.95 -9.50 0.31
N SER A 21 11.17 -9.19 0.78
CA SER A 21 11.87 -10.00 1.79
C SER A 21 11.11 -10.05 3.11
N LEU A 22 10.52 -8.93 3.54
CA LEU A 22 9.70 -8.88 4.75
C LEU A 22 8.37 -9.62 4.56
N ALA A 23 7.74 -9.52 3.39
CA ALA A 23 6.53 -10.27 3.09
C ALA A 23 6.79 -11.78 3.15
N GLU A 24 7.90 -12.26 2.57
CA GLU A 24 8.33 -13.66 2.68
C GLU A 24 8.57 -14.06 4.14
N LEU A 25 9.30 -13.24 4.90
CA LEU A 25 9.58 -13.46 6.31
C LEU A 25 8.30 -13.65 7.13
N PHE A 26 7.27 -12.85 6.87
CA PHE A 26 5.98 -12.95 7.56
C PHE A 26 5.04 -13.99 6.96
N GLY A 27 5.48 -14.75 5.97
CA GLY A 27 4.73 -15.87 5.40
C GLY A 27 3.60 -15.44 4.46
N ALA A 28 3.73 -14.29 3.79
CA ALA A 28 2.77 -13.81 2.79
C ALA A 28 2.52 -14.79 1.63
N PHE A 29 3.38 -15.79 1.48
CA PHE A 29 3.46 -16.73 0.36
C PHE A 29 3.22 -18.19 0.74
N LYS A 30 2.92 -18.48 2.01
CA LYS A 30 2.72 -19.84 2.47
C LYS A 30 1.28 -20.26 2.24
N ASP A 31 1.04 -21.10 1.23
CA ASP A 31 -0.19 -21.90 1.15
C ASP A 31 0.05 -23.29 1.76
N ASN A 32 -0.96 -23.81 2.45
CA ASN A 32 -0.92 -25.09 3.19
C ASN A 32 -0.79 -26.34 2.30
N GLN A 33 -0.48 -26.21 1.01
CA GLN A 33 -0.31 -27.33 0.08
C GLN A 33 0.90 -27.11 -0.82
N ASN A 34 1.75 -28.14 -0.85
CA ASN A 34 2.98 -28.25 -1.62
C ASN A 34 2.81 -27.82 -3.09
N ASP A 35 3.23 -26.61 -3.43
CA ASP A 35 4.00 -26.36 -4.64
C ASP A 35 4.69 -25.00 -4.53
N VAL A 36 5.98 -24.95 -4.88
CA VAL A 36 6.80 -23.73 -4.81
C VAL A 36 6.40 -22.82 -5.96
N VAL A 37 5.34 -22.02 -5.77
CA VAL A 37 5.16 -20.80 -6.54
C VAL A 37 5.77 -19.71 -5.70
N HIS A 38 6.84 -19.05 -6.17
CA HIS A 38 7.30 -17.79 -5.59
C HIS A 38 6.25 -16.73 -5.92
N PRO A 39 5.29 -16.41 -5.05
CA PRO A 39 4.30 -15.40 -5.37
C PRO A 39 5.03 -14.08 -5.21
N GLN A 40 5.49 -13.47 -6.30
CA GLN A 40 5.98 -12.10 -6.19
C GLN A 40 4.79 -11.19 -5.86
N LEU A 41 5.02 -10.19 -5.02
CA LEU A 41 4.01 -9.17 -4.78
C LEU A 41 3.69 -8.46 -6.10
N GLN A 42 2.43 -8.15 -6.31
CA GLN A 42 2.03 -7.34 -7.46
C GLN A 42 2.28 -5.87 -7.12
N TRP A 43 3.04 -5.21 -7.98
CA TRP A 43 3.37 -3.79 -7.87
C TRP A 43 2.75 -3.01 -9.03
N LYS A 44 2.27 -1.80 -8.75
CA LYS A 44 1.93 -0.81 -9.78
C LYS A 44 2.34 0.60 -9.31
N LEU A 45 2.57 1.49 -10.27
CA LEU A 45 2.74 2.91 -9.99
C LEU A 45 1.37 3.60 -10.09
N PRO A 46 1.08 4.61 -9.26
CA PRO A 46 -0.06 5.47 -9.49
C PRO A 46 0.03 6.16 -10.86
N LEU A 47 -1.12 6.53 -11.42
CA LEU A 47 -1.20 7.13 -12.76
C LEU A 47 -0.28 8.36 -12.87
N HIS A 48 0.44 8.49 -13.99
CA HIS A 48 1.35 9.59 -14.29
C HIS A 48 2.53 9.81 -13.31
N HIS A 49 2.87 8.81 -12.49
CA HIS A 49 4.02 8.91 -11.59
C HIS A 49 5.31 8.39 -12.23
N HIS A 50 6.43 9.07 -11.94
CA HIS A 50 7.77 8.63 -12.33
C HIS A 50 8.15 7.35 -11.55
N PRO A 51 8.93 6.41 -12.12
CA PRO A 51 9.39 5.22 -11.40
C PRO A 51 10.11 5.50 -10.07
N ASP A 52 10.82 6.62 -9.99
CA ASP A 52 11.56 7.01 -8.77
C ASP A 52 10.66 7.59 -7.67
N SER A 53 9.38 7.82 -7.98
CA SER A 53 8.36 8.30 -7.03
C SER A 53 8.42 7.51 -5.72
N PRO A 54 8.29 8.16 -4.56
CA PRO A 54 8.16 7.45 -3.29
C PRO A 54 6.84 6.67 -3.19
N PHE A 55 5.84 6.99 -4.03
CA PHE A 55 4.49 6.42 -3.97
C PHE A 55 4.38 5.19 -4.86
N HIS A 56 4.23 4.02 -4.24
CA HIS A 56 4.07 2.73 -4.92
C HIS A 56 2.84 2.02 -4.41
N LEU A 57 2.11 1.35 -5.31
CA LEU A 57 0.98 0.52 -4.93
C LEU A 57 1.42 -0.95 -4.92
N VAL A 58 1.08 -1.66 -3.85
CA VAL A 58 1.43 -3.07 -3.64
C VAL A 58 0.20 -3.87 -3.24
N ASN A 59 0.05 -5.06 -3.81
CA ASN A 59 -1.00 -5.98 -3.41
C ASN A 59 -0.48 -6.96 -2.34
N LEU A 60 -1.06 -6.92 -1.15
CA LEU A 60 -0.69 -7.77 -0.01
C LEU A 60 -1.87 -8.67 0.40
N PRO A 61 -1.60 -9.88 0.93
CA PRO A 61 -2.65 -10.85 1.23
C PRO A 61 -3.52 -10.47 2.44
N SER A 62 -2.98 -9.71 3.40
CA SER A 62 -3.71 -9.30 4.61
C SER A 62 -3.19 -7.99 5.22
N GLU A 63 -4.00 -7.37 6.07
CA GLU A 63 -3.61 -6.20 6.89
C GLU A 63 -2.52 -6.55 7.91
N GLU A 64 -2.54 -7.76 8.45
CA GLU A 64 -1.50 -8.22 9.37
C GLU A 64 -0.12 -8.22 8.71
N ILE A 65 -0.03 -8.74 7.48
CA ILE A 65 1.21 -8.72 6.70
C ILE A 65 1.65 -7.28 6.41
N ALA A 66 0.73 -6.42 5.97
CA ALA A 66 1.02 -5.00 5.71
C ALA A 66 1.58 -4.28 6.95
N ARG A 67 0.98 -4.51 8.12
CA ARG A 67 1.41 -3.96 9.41
C ARG A 67 2.77 -4.51 9.83
N ASN A 68 3.00 -5.82 9.69
CA ASN A 68 4.26 -6.45 10.05
C ASN A 68 5.43 -5.95 9.17
N ILE A 69 5.19 -5.79 7.87
CA ILE A 69 6.15 -5.16 6.94
C ILE A 69 6.43 -3.74 7.42
N ALA A 70 5.40 -2.88 7.54
CA ALA A 70 5.57 -1.48 7.93
C ALA A 70 6.33 -1.31 9.25
N ASN A 71 6.08 -2.17 10.24
CA ASN A 71 6.76 -2.13 11.56
C ASN A 71 8.24 -2.51 11.50
N ARG A 72 8.67 -3.25 10.47
CA ARG A 72 10.02 -3.82 10.37
C ARG A 72 10.84 -3.27 9.21
N SER A 73 10.21 -2.51 8.31
CA SER A 73 10.86 -1.79 7.23
C SER A 73 11.65 -0.58 7.71
N ILE A 74 12.70 -0.26 6.97
CA ILE A 74 13.58 0.89 7.14
C ILE A 74 13.30 1.93 6.05
N LEU A 75 13.05 1.50 4.80
CA LEU A 75 12.80 2.41 3.68
C LEU A 75 11.32 2.78 3.52
N VAL A 76 10.40 2.04 4.16
CA VAL A 76 8.97 2.36 4.17
C VAL A 76 8.70 3.47 5.20
N LYS A 77 8.20 4.60 4.71
CA LYS A 77 7.69 5.73 5.52
C LYS A 77 6.28 5.46 6.04
N GLY A 78 5.47 4.73 5.27
CA GLY A 78 4.11 4.36 5.66
C GLY A 78 3.46 3.37 4.70
N MET A 79 2.48 2.63 5.21
CA MET A 79 1.66 1.68 4.45
C MET A 79 0.19 2.02 4.71
N TYR A 80 -0.53 2.40 3.66
CA TYR A 80 -1.91 2.87 3.76
C TYR A 80 -2.83 2.02 2.91
N GLU A 81 -3.94 1.57 3.47
CA GLU A 81 -4.97 0.87 2.69
C GLU A 81 -5.50 1.80 1.59
N LEU A 82 -5.54 1.30 0.34
CA LEU A 82 -6.01 2.11 -0.78
C LEU A 82 -7.54 2.06 -0.87
N TRP A 83 -8.19 3.16 -0.46
CA TRP A 83 -9.64 3.33 -0.62
C TRP A 83 -10.05 3.80 -2.02
N GLY A 84 -9.15 4.45 -2.77
CA GLY A 84 -9.43 4.87 -4.14
C GLY A 84 -8.26 5.61 -4.77
N GLU A 85 -8.29 5.72 -6.10
CA GLU A 85 -7.33 6.47 -6.90
C GLU A 85 -8.03 7.08 -8.13
N GLY A 86 -7.49 8.17 -8.68
CA GLY A 86 -8.05 8.83 -9.87
C GLY A 86 -7.11 9.90 -10.43
N GLY A 87 -7.20 10.17 -11.74
CA GLY A 87 -6.46 11.23 -12.41
C GLY A 87 -7.14 12.60 -12.31
N SER A 88 -8.43 12.61 -11.96
CA SER A 88 -9.25 13.80 -11.68
C SER A 88 -9.91 13.70 -10.30
N TYR A 89 -10.49 14.81 -9.83
CA TYR A 89 -11.25 14.83 -8.59
C TYR A 89 -12.48 13.92 -8.68
N GLU A 90 -13.17 13.96 -9.82
CA GLU A 90 -14.38 13.20 -10.10
C GLU A 90 -14.10 11.70 -10.06
N GLU A 91 -13.05 11.25 -10.77
CA GLU A 91 -12.61 9.85 -10.78
C GLU A 91 -12.22 9.37 -9.37
N LEU A 92 -11.45 10.19 -8.64
CA LEU A 92 -11.03 9.85 -7.28
C LEU A 92 -12.25 9.73 -6.34
N LYS A 93 -13.18 10.67 -6.42
CA LYS A 93 -14.40 10.66 -5.61
C LYS A 93 -15.24 9.42 -5.90
N GLU A 94 -15.47 9.10 -7.17
CA GLU A 94 -16.22 7.91 -7.57
C GLU A 94 -15.53 6.63 -7.10
N SER A 95 -14.20 6.56 -7.23
CA SER A 95 -13.39 5.45 -6.74
C SER A 95 -13.57 5.23 -5.24
N ILE A 96 -13.42 6.29 -4.42
CA ILE A 96 -13.61 6.23 -2.96
C ILE A 96 -15.04 5.85 -2.57
N LEU A 97 -16.05 6.36 -3.28
CA LEU A 97 -17.45 6.03 -3.00
C LEU A 97 -17.77 4.56 -3.34
N SER A 98 -17.16 4.01 -4.38
CA SER A 98 -17.33 2.59 -4.76
C SER A 98 -16.63 1.60 -3.81
N TYR A 99 -15.70 2.09 -2.98
CA TYR A 99 -14.99 1.25 -2.03
C TYR A 99 -15.92 0.75 -0.90
N PRO A 100 -15.83 -0.52 -0.46
CA PRO A 100 -16.80 -1.09 0.50
C PRO A 100 -16.91 -0.30 1.81
N ASP A 101 -18.14 0.09 2.16
CA ASP A 101 -18.41 0.85 3.39
C ASP A 101 -18.03 0.08 4.65
N GLU A 102 -18.24 -1.24 4.68
CA GLU A 102 -17.86 -2.12 5.79
C GLU A 102 -16.38 -2.00 6.19
N ARG A 103 -15.51 -1.58 5.26
CA ARG A 103 -14.08 -1.35 5.50
C ARG A 103 -13.74 0.07 5.96
N LYS A 104 -14.53 1.06 5.52
CA LYS A 104 -14.33 2.48 5.86
C LYS A 104 -14.97 2.84 7.20
N LEU A 105 -16.20 2.35 7.45
CA LEU A 105 -17.04 2.71 8.58
C LEU A 105 -16.35 2.57 9.96
N PRO A 106 -15.51 1.54 10.23
CA PRO A 106 -14.79 1.46 11.49
C PRO A 106 -13.88 2.67 11.80
N TYR A 107 -13.47 3.42 10.76
CA TYR A 107 -12.59 4.58 10.87
C TYR A 107 -13.33 5.92 10.71
N LEU A 108 -14.65 5.89 10.49
CA LEU A 108 -15.49 7.06 10.20
C LEU A 108 -16.60 7.27 11.24
N ASP A 109 -16.45 6.73 12.45
CA ASP A 109 -17.40 6.95 13.54
C ASP A 109 -17.49 8.43 13.92
N SER A 110 -18.69 8.89 14.30
CA SER A 110 -18.96 10.30 14.62
C SER A 110 -18.19 10.82 15.84
N ASN A 111 -17.70 9.93 16.71
CA ASN A 111 -16.88 10.31 17.87
C ASN A 111 -15.37 10.30 17.56
N SER A 112 -14.96 9.97 16.33
CA SER A 112 -13.56 9.97 15.92
C SER A 112 -13.12 11.33 15.42
N THR A 113 -11.91 11.75 15.80
CA THR A 113 -11.26 12.92 15.19
C THR A 113 -10.48 12.49 13.96
N PHE A 114 -10.50 13.30 12.91
CA PHE A 114 -9.72 13.03 11.69
C PHE A 114 -8.78 14.19 11.35
N ARG A 115 -7.75 13.85 10.57
CA ARG A 115 -6.85 14.81 9.93
C ARG A 115 -6.65 14.37 8.49
N ILE A 116 -6.72 15.32 7.56
CA ILE A 116 -6.34 15.08 6.17
C ILE A 116 -4.87 15.49 6.01
N THR A 117 -4.08 14.62 5.39
CA THR A 117 -2.68 14.91 5.04
C THR A 117 -2.53 14.74 3.54
N VAL A 118 -2.00 15.78 2.89
CA VAL A 118 -1.68 15.78 1.45
C VAL A 118 -0.17 15.73 1.34
N ASP A 119 0.35 14.76 0.61
CA ASP A 119 1.78 14.60 0.32
C ASP A 119 1.98 14.70 -1.21
N THR A 120 3.03 15.39 -1.65
CA THR A 120 3.35 15.59 -3.08
C THR A 120 4.81 15.24 -3.35
N PHE A 121 5.13 14.92 -4.60
CA PHE A 121 6.50 14.62 -5.00
C PHE A 121 6.79 15.23 -6.37
N GLY A 122 7.86 16.04 -6.45
CA GLY A 122 8.34 16.65 -7.70
C GLY A 122 7.46 17.78 -8.26
N LYS A 123 6.44 18.23 -7.53
CA LYS A 123 5.58 19.39 -7.84
C LYS A 123 5.17 20.10 -6.56
#